data_AF-A0A7V4K2K6-F1
#
_entry.id   AF-A0A7V4K2K6-F1
#
_cell.length_a   1.000
_cell.length_b   1.000
_cell.length_c   1.000
_cell.angle_alpha   90.00
_cell.angle_beta   90.00
_cell.angle_gamma   90.00
#
_symmetry.space_group_name_H-M   'P 1'
#
loop_
_entity.id
_entity.type
_entity.pdbx_description
1 polymer ?
#
loop_
_entity_poly.entity_id
_entity_poly.type
_entity_poly.pdbx_seq_one_letter_code
_entity_poly.pdbx_strand_id
1 'polypeptide(L)'
;TIQVGYTNEGYDRIQIKFYQIDTASLGISGIGFGTLTSAQSALAAIDAAVFSVAAFRADLGAYQNRLQYTASNLAVSIENYIASDSTIRDTDMAQEMINFTKNQILVQTSMAMLAHANALPQNILALIGR
;
A
#
# COMPACT_ATOMS: atom_id res chain seq x y z
N THR A 1 15.40 -10.26 -4.20
CA THR A 1 14.89 -8.89 -4.45
C THR A 1 13.55 -8.75 -3.75
N ILE A 2 13.26 -7.62 -3.12
CA ILE A 2 12.01 -7.38 -2.40
C ILE A 2 11.13 -6.49 -3.28
N GLN A 3 9.89 -6.92 -3.53
CA GLN A 3 8.89 -6.14 -4.25
C GLN A 3 8.29 -5.12 -3.28
N VAL A 4 8.31 -3.84 -3.65
CA VAL A 4 7.82 -2.75 -2.81
C VAL A 4 6.89 -1.77 -3.53
N GLY A 5 6.57 -2.04 -4.80
CA GLY A 5 5.55 -1.31 -5.57
C GLY A 5 4.61 -2.26 -6.32
N TYR A 6 3.68 -1.69 -7.08
CA TYR A 6 2.62 -2.45 -7.75
C TYR A 6 2.97 -2.88 -9.18
N THR A 7 4.03 -2.33 -9.78
CA THR A 7 4.47 -2.69 -11.13
C THR A 7 5.68 -3.63 -11.08
N ASN A 8 5.89 -4.39 -12.15
CA ASN A 8 7.10 -5.21 -12.30
C ASN A 8 8.29 -4.39 -12.85
N GLU A 9 8.33 -3.08 -12.63
CA GLU A 9 9.42 -2.22 -13.07
C GLU A 9 10.64 -2.33 -12.14
N GLY A 10 11.81 -1.88 -12.60
CA GLY A 10 13.05 -1.93 -11.81
C GLY A 10 13.01 -1.04 -10.56
N TYR A 11 12.24 0.06 -10.61
CA TYR A 11 12.13 1.04 -9.52
C TYR A 11 11.28 0.54 -8.34
N ASP A 12 10.36 -0.39 -8.59
CA ASP A 12 9.46 -0.99 -7.58
C ASP A 12 10.10 -2.18 -6.86
N ARG A 13 11.40 -2.40 -7.06
CA ARG A 13 12.15 -3.55 -6.55
C ARG A 13 13.40 -3.10 -5.81
N ILE A 14 13.50 -3.50 -4.54
CA ILE A 14 14.72 -3.34 -3.75
C ILE A 14 15.58 -4.60 -3.91
N GLN A 15 16.71 -4.46 -4.61
CA GLN A 15 17.68 -5.53 -4.75
C GLN A 15 18.73 -5.44 -3.65
N ILE A 16 18.76 -6.41 -2.75
CA ILE A 16 19.81 -6.54 -1.73
C ILE A 16 20.86 -7.51 -2.27
N LYS A 17 22.10 -7.04 -2.40
CA LYS A 17 23.25 -7.88 -2.77
C LYS A 17 23.97 -8.28 -1.49
N PHE A 18 24.09 -9.58 -1.26
CA PHE A 18 24.94 -10.11 -0.20
C PHE A 18 26.29 -10.46 -0.81
N TYR A 19 27.35 -9.89 -0.26
CA TYR A 19 28.72 -10.27 -0.60
C TYR A 19 29.17 -11.39 0.34
N GLN A 20 29.97 -12.32 -0.15
CA GLN A 20 30.59 -13.33 0.70
C GLN A 20 31.63 -12.65 1.60
N ILE A 21 31.45 -12.77 2.92
CA ILE A 21 32.39 -12.28 3.93
C ILE A 21 32.91 -13.49 4.68
N ASP A 22 34.04 -14.00 4.24
CA ASP A 22 34.80 -15.05 4.89
C ASP A 22 36.28 -14.68 4.92
N THR A 23 37.10 -15.46 5.61
CA THR A 23 38.53 -15.15 5.77
C THR A 23 39.30 -15.18 4.45
N ALA A 24 38.84 -15.94 3.45
CA ALA A 24 39.44 -16.00 2.13
C ALA A 24 39.02 -14.79 1.27
N SER A 25 37.74 -14.40 1.30
CA SER A 25 37.22 -13.24 0.57
C SER A 25 37.75 -11.91 1.12
N LEU A 26 38.04 -11.86 2.42
CA LEU A 26 38.67 -10.73 3.11
C LEU A 26 40.20 -10.72 3.00
N GLY A 27 40.83 -11.75 2.41
CA GLY A 27 42.29 -11.81 2.24
C GLY A 27 43.08 -11.99 3.55
N ILE A 28 42.42 -12.43 4.63
CA ILE A 28 43.03 -12.65 5.95
C ILE A 28 43.31 -14.13 6.24
N SER A 29 43.07 -15.02 5.27
CA SER A 29 43.38 -16.44 5.38
C SER A 29 44.89 -16.65 5.39
N GLY A 30 45.43 -17.19 6.50
CA GLY A 30 46.85 -17.55 6.60
C GLY A 30 47.80 -16.40 6.95
N ILE A 31 47.30 -15.28 7.48
CA ILE A 31 48.15 -14.21 7.99
C ILE A 31 48.99 -14.69 9.18
N GLY A 32 50.28 -14.32 9.19
CA GLY A 32 51.25 -14.78 10.17
C GLY A 32 51.94 -13.64 10.90
N PHE A 33 52.20 -13.83 12.20
CA PHE A 33 52.85 -12.86 13.08
C PHE A 33 54.29 -13.26 13.45
N GLY A 34 54.90 -14.19 12.70
CA GLY A 34 56.20 -14.76 13.02
C GLY A 34 57.40 -13.83 12.79
N THR A 35 57.27 -12.80 11.95
CA THR A 35 58.31 -11.79 11.73
C THR A 35 57.74 -10.37 11.79
N LEU A 36 58.60 -9.37 12.00
CA LEU A 36 58.18 -7.97 12.01
C LEU A 36 57.48 -7.58 10.69
N THR A 37 58.03 -8.03 9.56
CA THR A 37 57.46 -7.78 8.23
C THR A 37 56.13 -8.48 8.04
N SER A 38 56.02 -9.76 8.45
CA SER A 38 54.75 -10.50 8.32
C SER A 38 53.65 -9.90 9.20
N ALA A 39 54.00 -9.42 10.40
CA ALA A 39 53.07 -8.74 11.30
C ALA A 39 52.57 -7.41 10.72
N GLN A 40 53.44 -6.61 10.07
CA GLN A 40 53.04 -5.37 9.39
C GLN A 40 52.09 -5.64 8.21
N SER A 41 52.38 -6.66 7.39
CA SER A 41 51.49 -7.07 6.31
C SER A 41 50.15 -7.62 6.83
N ALA A 42 50.17 -8.38 7.93
CA ALA A 42 48.96 -8.89 8.57
C ALA A 42 48.07 -7.76 9.09
N LEU A 43 48.65 -6.73 9.72
CA LEU A 43 47.91 -5.55 10.17
C LEU A 43 47.23 -4.82 9.00
N ALA A 44 47.97 -4.59 7.91
CA ALA A 44 47.42 -3.95 6.72
C ALA A 44 46.26 -4.76 6.09
N ALA A 45 46.39 -6.09 6.05
CA ALA A 45 45.33 -6.98 5.57
C ALA A 45 44.09 -6.94 6.49
N ILE A 46 44.28 -6.92 7.81
CA ILE A 46 43.19 -6.81 8.79
C ILE A 46 42.48 -5.46 8.63
N ASP A 47 43.21 -4.35 8.51
CA ASP A 47 42.61 -3.02 8.33
C ASP A 47 41.74 -2.99 7.06
N ALA A 48 42.26 -3.51 5.94
CA ALA A 48 41.49 -3.62 4.69
C ALA A 48 40.24 -4.49 4.85
N ALA A 49 40.34 -5.61 5.56
CA ALA A 49 39.21 -6.48 5.86
C ALA A 49 38.15 -5.76 6.71
N VAL A 50 38.57 -5.01 7.74
CA VAL A 50 37.67 -4.19 8.58
C VAL A 50 36.94 -3.15 7.73
N PHE A 51 37.65 -2.45 6.84
CA PHE A 51 37.03 -1.49 5.91
C PHE A 51 35.99 -2.16 5.00
N SER A 52 36.30 -3.34 4.46
CA SER A 52 35.36 -4.08 3.61
C SER A 52 34.10 -4.49 4.37
N VAL A 53 34.23 -4.98 5.61
CA VAL A 53 33.09 -5.33 6.46
C VAL A 53 32.27 -4.09 6.81
N ALA A 54 32.93 -2.98 7.14
CA ALA A 54 32.25 -1.72 7.45
C ALA A 54 31.48 -1.19 6.24
N ALA A 55 32.06 -1.23 5.04
CA ALA A 55 31.39 -0.85 3.79
C ALA A 55 30.15 -1.71 3.55
N PHE A 56 30.26 -3.03 3.72
CA PHE A 56 29.10 -3.91 3.57
C PHE A 56 27.99 -3.61 4.59
N ARG A 57 28.34 -3.34 5.85
CA ARG A 57 27.37 -2.92 6.87
C ARG A 57 26.71 -1.58 6.53
N ALA A 58 27.46 -0.65 5.94
CA ALA A 58 26.93 0.62 5.47
C ALA A 58 25.90 0.43 4.34
N ASP A 59 26.20 -0.44 3.37
CA ASP A 59 25.26 -0.79 2.29
C ASP A 59 23.98 -1.42 2.85
N LEU A 60 24.10 -2.36 3.80
CA LEU A 60 22.94 -2.95 4.48
C LEU A 60 22.13 -1.90 5.25
N GLY A 61 22.79 -0.96 5.92
CA GLY A 61 22.13 0.17 6.59
C GLY A 61 21.39 1.08 5.61
N ALA A 62 21.96 1.34 4.42
CA ALA A 62 21.29 2.10 3.37
C ALA A 62 20.04 1.35 2.85
N TYR A 63 20.13 0.04 2.64
CA TYR A 63 18.97 -0.77 2.26
C TYR A 63 17.88 -0.79 3.35
N GLN A 64 18.25 -0.86 4.63
CA GLN A 64 17.31 -0.77 5.75
C GLN A 64 16.57 0.58 5.76
N ASN A 65 17.30 1.69 5.63
CA ASN A 65 16.68 3.02 5.56
C ASN A 65 15.70 3.14 4.38
N ARG A 66 16.09 2.62 3.21
CA ARG A 66 15.19 2.58 2.04
C ARG A 66 13.95 1.74 2.31
N LEU A 67 14.09 0.54 2.89
CA LEU A 67 12.96 -0.31 3.22
C LEU A 67 12.01 0.36 4.22
N GLN A 68 12.54 1.05 5.23
CA GLN A 68 11.74 1.76 6.22
C GLN A 68 11.01 2.95 5.61
N TYR A 69 11.68 3.73 4.75
CA TYR A 69 11.04 4.80 4.00
C TYR A 69 9.93 4.28 3.09
N THR A 70 10.19 3.20 2.34
CA THR A 70 9.18 2.63 1.45
C THR A 70 8.02 2.02 2.22
N ALA A 71 8.26 1.38 3.36
CA ALA A 71 7.18 0.89 4.22
C ALA A 71 6.29 2.03 4.74
N SER A 72 6.90 3.13 5.18
CA SER A 72 6.15 4.33 5.61
C SER A 72 5.35 4.95 4.46
N ASN A 73 5.94 5.07 3.27
CA ASN A 73 5.25 5.59 2.09
C ASN A 73 4.08 4.69 1.67
N LEU A 74 4.28 3.37 1.68
CA LEU A 74 3.23 2.41 1.36
C LEU A 74 2.07 2.48 2.35
N ALA A 75 2.35 2.65 3.65
CA ALA A 75 1.31 2.83 4.67
C ALA A 75 0.43 4.06 4.37
N VAL A 76 1.05 5.19 4.04
CA VAL A 76 0.33 6.42 3.63
C VAL A 76 -0.46 6.19 2.35
N SER A 77 0.11 5.50 1.36
CA SER A 77 -0.60 5.20 0.12
C SER A 77 -1.82 4.30 0.37
N ILE A 78 -1.70 3.29 1.24
CA ILE A 78 -2.80 2.41 1.64
C ILE A 78 -3.91 3.23 2.31
N GLU A 79 -3.56 4.14 3.22
CA GLU A 79 -4.54 5.02 3.87
C GLU A 79 -5.30 5.88 2.85
N ASN A 80 -4.58 6.48 1.89
CA ASN A 80 -5.20 7.27 0.81
C ASN A 80 -6.11 6.42 -0.10
N TYR A 81 -5.73 5.17 -0.40
CA TYR A 81 -6.56 4.25 -1.16
C TYR A 81 -7.83 3.85 -0.40
N ILE A 82 -7.72 3.55 0.89
CA ILE A 82 -8.87 3.21 1.73
C ILE A 82 -9.83 4.41 1.83
N ALA A 83 -9.31 5.63 2.01
CA ALA A 83 -10.14 6.84 2.07
C ALA A 83 -10.86 7.12 0.74
N SER A 84 -10.16 6.90 -0.39
CA SER A 84 -10.75 7.03 -1.73
C SER A 84 -11.82 5.97 -1.99
N ASP A 85 -11.55 4.71 -1.63
CA ASP A 85 -12.52 3.61 -1.74
C ASP A 85 -13.76 3.86 -0.87
N SER A 86 -13.58 4.33 0.37
CA SER A 86 -14.70 4.71 1.24
C SER A 86 -15.54 5.80 0.60
N THR A 87 -14.92 6.84 0.04
CA THR A 87 -15.64 7.95 -0.59
C THR A 87 -16.44 7.49 -1.80
N ILE A 88 -15.87 6.60 -2.63
CA ILE A 88 -16.55 6.01 -3.78
C ILE A 88 -17.75 5.16 -3.32
N ARG A 89 -17.53 4.24 -2.37
CA ARG A 89 -18.57 3.37 -1.83
C ARG A 89 -19.70 4.13 -1.15
N ASP A 90 -19.37 5.18 -0.40
CA ASP A 90 -20.35 6.03 0.27
C ASP A 90 -21.16 6.86 -0.74
N THR A 91 -20.52 7.33 -1.82
CA THR A 91 -21.22 8.05 -2.91
C THR A 91 -22.18 7.14 -3.66
N ASP A 92 -21.76 5.93 -4.00
CA ASP A 92 -22.60 4.93 -4.66
C ASP A 92 -23.77 4.51 -3.77
N MET A 93 -23.53 4.29 -2.47
CA MET A 93 -24.57 4.03 -1.48
C MET A 93 -25.56 5.19 -1.36
N ALA A 94 -25.09 6.43 -1.34
CA ALA A 94 -25.96 7.60 -1.29
C ALA A 94 -26.85 7.71 -2.54
N GLN A 95 -26.30 7.45 -3.72
CA GLN A 95 -27.06 7.44 -4.98
C GLN A 95 -28.13 6.34 -4.98
N GLU A 96 -27.80 5.14 -4.52
CA GLU A 96 -28.75 4.04 -4.42
C GLU A 96 -29.84 4.32 -3.37
N MET A 97 -29.50 4.94 -2.24
CA MET A 97 -30.46 5.37 -1.22
C MET A 97 -31.42 6.45 -1.74
N ILE A 98 -30.94 7.38 -2.58
CA ILE A 98 -31.79 8.37 -3.25
C ILE A 98 -32.76 7.67 -4.22
N ASN A 99 -32.27 6.74 -5.03
CA ASN A 99 -33.09 5.97 -5.96
C ASN A 99 -34.13 5.13 -5.21
N PHE A 100 -33.72 4.44 -4.15
CA PHE A 100 -34.59 3.67 -3.28
C PHE A 100 -35.68 4.56 -2.66
N THR A 101 -35.31 5.71 -2.10
CA THR A 101 -36.25 6.67 -1.51
C THR A 101 -37.21 7.23 -2.56
N LYS A 102 -36.72 7.58 -3.75
CA LYS A 102 -37.56 8.04 -4.88
C LYS A 102 -38.56 6.96 -5.31
N ASN A 103 -38.13 5.70 -5.39
CA ASN A 103 -39.00 4.58 -5.72
C ASN A 103 -40.04 4.35 -4.60
N GLN A 104 -39.65 4.44 -3.33
CA GLN A 104 -40.56 4.35 -2.20
C GLN A 104 -41.61 5.45 -2.22
N ILE A 105 -41.21 6.71 -2.50
CA ILE A 105 -42.11 7.84 -2.68
C ILE A 105 -43.04 7.59 -3.87
N LEU A 106 -42.52 7.13 -5.01
CA LEU A 106 -43.35 6.82 -6.18
C LEU A 106 -44.40 5.75 -5.88
N VAL A 107 -44.05 4.69 -5.16
CA VAL A 107 -45.00 3.64 -4.75
C VAL A 107 -46.06 4.21 -3.81
N GLN A 108 -45.68 4.97 -2.78
CA GLN A 108 -46.63 5.63 -1.87
C GLN A 108 -47.53 6.63 -2.59
N THR A 109 -46.97 7.43 -3.51
CA THR A 109 -47.70 8.40 -4.32
C THR A 109 -48.62 7.69 -5.31
N SER A 110 -48.21 6.56 -5.88
CA SER A 110 -49.06 5.75 -6.78
C SER A 110 -50.26 5.17 -6.04
N MET A 111 -50.08 4.70 -4.80
CA MET A 111 -51.20 4.26 -3.95
C MET A 111 -52.12 5.44 -3.58
N ALA A 112 -51.57 6.59 -3.20
CA ALA A 112 -52.34 7.79 -2.87
C ALA A 112 -53.07 8.37 -4.09
N MET A 113 -52.43 8.40 -5.26
CA MET A 113 -53.00 8.80 -6.54
C MET A 113 -54.10 7.83 -6.99
N LEU A 114 -53.92 6.51 -6.81
CA LEU A 114 -55.00 5.54 -7.04
C LEU A 114 -56.19 5.80 -6.12
N ALA A 115 -55.96 6.09 -4.84
CA ALA A 115 -57.04 6.44 -3.92
C ALA A 115 -57.74 7.75 -4.32
N HIS A 116 -56.98 8.78 -4.73
CA HIS A 116 -57.52 10.06 -5.19
C HIS A 116 -58.27 9.95 -6.52
N ALA A 117 -57.74 9.18 -7.48
CA ALA A 117 -58.36 8.90 -8.76
C ALA A 117 -59.61 8.02 -8.65
N ASN A 118 -59.74 7.20 -7.60
CA ASN A 118 -60.98 6.45 -7.30
C ASN A 118 -62.02 7.32 -6.58
N ALA A 119 -61.60 8.30 -5.78
CA ALA A 119 -62.50 9.22 -5.08
C ALA A 119 -63.12 10.28 -6.00
N LEU A 120 -62.40 10.71 -7.04
CA LEU A 120 -62.89 11.69 -8.03
C LEU A 120 -64.17 11.26 -8.76
N PRO A 121 -64.26 10.06 -9.38
CA PRO A 121 -65.47 9.61 -10.06
C PRO A 121 -66.65 9.37 -9.12
N GLN A 122 -66.41 9.00 -7.85
CA GLN A 122 -67.50 8.88 -6.86
C GLN A 122 -68.14 10.25 -6.53
N ASN A 123 -67.34 11.31 -6.45
CA ASN A 123 -67.87 12.66 -6.26
C ASN A 123 -68.65 13.17 -7.49
N ILE A 124 -68.22 12.80 -8.71
CA ILE A 124 -68.96 13.14 -9.93
C ILE A 124 -70.27 12.34 -10.02
N LEU A 125 -70.28 11.06 -9.64
CA LEU A 125 -71.51 10.25 -9.63
C LEU A 125 -72.53 10.76 -8.60
N ALA A 126 -72.08 11.29 -7.47
CA ALA A 126 -72.94 11.96 -6.50
C ALA A 126 -73.56 13.28 -7.03
N LEU A 127 -72.92 13.91 -8.03
CA LEU A 127 -73.39 15.16 -8.65
C LEU A 127 -74.34 14.92 -9.83
N ILE A 128 -74.21 13.78 -10.54
CA ILE A 128 -75.10 13.39 -11.66
C ILE A 128 -76.28 12.53 -11.17
N GLY A 129 -76.15 11.87 -10.01
CA GLY A 129 -77.20 11.05 -9.39
C GLY A 129 -78.21 11.83 -8.54
N ARG A 130 -78.20 13.17 -8.61
CA ARG A 130 -79.21 14.07 -8.02
C ARG A 130 -79.90 14.86 -9.11
#